data_AF-A0A938BWG1-F1
#
_entry.id   AF-A0A938BWG1-F1
#
_cell.length_a   1.000
_cell.length_b   1.000
_cell.length_c   1.000
_cell.angle_alpha   90.00
_cell.angle_beta   90.00
_cell.angle_gamma   90.00
#
_symmetry.space_group_name_H-M   'P 1'
#
loop_
_entity.id
_entity.type
_entity.pdbx_description
1 polymer ?
#
loop_
_entity_poly.entity_id
_entity_poly.type
_entity_poly.pdbx_seq_one_letter_code
_entity_poly.pdbx_strand_id
1 'polypeptide(L)'
;MDNEGKEGAHGFFNAGLRDWARLGEILAGDGNYRGRQIVPRDYLLDATDANRQPPQFRPRVATPGLGYGYQVWLWPLHSRTFMLQGVHGQALLVQPESGIVVVQTAVFEAASGRDDPEPSRERGAFFSGVLRSLVGKADGY
;
A
#
# COMPACT_ATOMS: atom_id res chain seq x y z
N MET A 1 -3.14 4.98 -23.32
CA MET A 1 -3.47 6.40 -23.56
C MET A 1 -4.84 6.45 -24.20
N ASP A 2 -5.58 7.53 -24.02
CA ASP A 2 -6.79 7.77 -24.82
C ASP A 2 -6.43 8.16 -26.26
N ASN A 3 -7.44 8.44 -27.08
CA ASN A 3 -7.24 8.80 -28.49
C ASN A 3 -6.57 10.17 -28.68
N GLU A 4 -6.41 10.97 -27.61
CA GLU A 4 -5.71 12.26 -27.61
C GLU A 4 -4.28 12.14 -27.05
N GLY A 5 -3.85 10.94 -26.67
CA GLY A 5 -2.52 10.70 -26.10
C GLY A 5 -2.42 10.97 -24.59
N LYS A 6 -3.54 11.11 -23.86
CA LYS A 6 -3.51 11.29 -22.40
C LYS A 6 -3.42 9.97 -21.67
N GLU A 7 -2.67 9.93 -20.58
CA GLU A 7 -2.48 8.75 -19.74
C GLU A 7 -3.68 8.51 -18.82
N GLY A 8 -4.03 7.24 -18.63
CA GLY A 8 -5.02 6.84 -17.64
C GLY A 8 -4.39 6.81 -16.25
N ALA A 9 -4.22 7.95 -15.59
CA ALA A 9 -3.46 8.06 -14.32
C ALA A 9 -4.02 7.24 -13.14
N HIS A 10 -5.26 6.77 -13.22
CA HIS A 10 -5.91 5.95 -12.19
C HIS A 10 -5.58 4.44 -12.28
N GLY A 11 -4.85 4.01 -13.32
CA GLY A 11 -4.54 2.60 -13.56
C GLY A 11 -3.59 2.38 -14.73
N PHE A 12 -3.47 1.12 -15.19
CA PHE A 12 -2.79 0.75 -16.46
C PHE A 12 -1.29 1.08 -16.59
N PHE A 13 -0.66 1.65 -15.56
CA PHE A 13 0.78 1.81 -15.52
C PHE A 13 1.46 0.44 -15.36
N ASN A 14 2.41 0.13 -16.24
CA ASN A 14 3.16 -1.11 -16.25
C ASN A 14 4.62 -0.83 -15.93
N ALA A 15 5.18 -1.61 -15.01
CA ALA A 15 6.59 -1.56 -14.65
C ALA A 15 7.05 -2.93 -14.16
N GLY A 16 8.35 -3.19 -14.18
CA GLY A 16 8.91 -4.43 -13.64
C GLY A 16 8.71 -4.52 -12.13
N LEU A 17 8.65 -5.74 -11.59
CA LEU A 17 8.49 -5.95 -10.14
C LEU A 17 9.58 -5.23 -9.32
N ARG A 18 10.81 -5.17 -9.86
CA ARG A 18 11.93 -4.44 -9.24
C ARG A 18 11.76 -2.92 -9.28
N ASP A 19 11.08 -2.37 -10.27
CA ASP A 19 10.80 -0.94 -10.34
C ASP A 19 9.72 -0.55 -9.32
N TRP A 20 8.68 -1.38 -9.18
CA TRP A 20 7.73 -1.25 -8.08
C TRP A 20 8.43 -1.37 -6.71
N ALA A 21 9.39 -2.27 -6.56
CA ALA A 21 10.16 -2.38 -5.31
C ALA A 21 10.98 -1.11 -5.03
N ARG A 22 11.58 -0.47 -6.05
CA ARG A 22 12.25 0.83 -5.89
C ARG A 22 11.29 1.94 -5.46
N LEU A 23 10.07 1.97 -6.01
CA LEU A 23 9.03 2.88 -5.51
C LEU A 23 8.74 2.60 -4.03
N GLY A 24 8.61 1.32 -3.66
CA GLY A 24 8.44 0.93 -2.27
C GLY A 24 9.59 1.37 -1.37
N GLU A 25 10.85 1.27 -1.80
CA GLU A 25 12.02 1.79 -1.07
C GLU A 25 11.94 3.31 -0.85
N ILE A 26 11.51 4.06 -1.87
CA ILE A 26 11.30 5.52 -1.76
C ILE A 26 10.21 5.80 -0.71
N LEU A 27 9.10 5.07 -0.74
CA LEU A 27 7.98 5.24 0.19
C LEU A 27 8.36 4.83 1.63
N ALA A 28 9.10 3.75 1.79
CA ALA A 28 9.62 3.29 3.08
C ALA A 28 10.62 4.29 3.68
N GLY A 29 11.39 4.97 2.83
CA GLY A 29 12.32 6.03 3.23
C GLY A 29 11.67 7.40 3.45
N ASP A 30 10.35 7.50 3.61
CA ASP A 30 9.63 8.78 3.72
C ASP A 30 9.97 9.75 2.57
N GLY A 31 10.13 9.21 1.36
CA GLY A 31 10.45 9.96 0.15
C GLY A 31 11.94 10.26 -0.02
N ASN A 32 12.78 9.91 0.95
CA ASN A 32 14.23 9.99 0.84
C ASN A 32 14.79 8.71 0.21
N TYR A 33 15.43 8.86 -0.94
CA TYR A 33 16.11 7.77 -1.62
C TYR A 33 17.61 8.03 -1.64
N ARG A 34 18.35 7.26 -0.83
CA ARG A 34 19.82 7.29 -0.79
C ARG A 34 20.38 8.70 -0.57
N GLY A 35 19.77 9.45 0.34
CA GLY A 35 20.19 10.82 0.69
C GLY A 35 19.54 11.93 -0.17
N ARG A 36 18.75 11.59 -1.19
CA ARG A 36 18.00 12.56 -2.00
C ARG A 36 16.52 12.51 -1.67
N GLN A 37 15.94 13.66 -1.27
CA GLN A 37 14.50 13.79 -1.08
C GLN A 37 13.79 13.88 -2.45
N ILE A 38 13.03 12.85 -2.82
CA ILE A 38 12.27 12.77 -4.08
C ILE A 38 10.84 13.27 -3.88
N VAL A 39 10.19 12.84 -2.80
CA VAL A 39 8.83 13.26 -2.42
C VAL A 39 8.92 13.96 -1.08
N PRO A 40 8.28 15.12 -0.85
CA PRO A 40 8.31 15.78 0.46
C PRO A 40 7.85 14.84 1.58
N ARG A 41 8.63 14.75 2.65
CA ARG A 41 8.32 13.87 3.79
C ARG A 41 6.93 14.15 4.35
N ASP A 42 6.61 15.43 4.59
CA ASP A 42 5.31 15.81 5.17
C ASP A 42 4.13 15.40 4.28
N TYR A 43 4.26 15.46 2.95
CA TYR A 43 3.23 14.95 2.04
C TYR A 43 3.00 13.44 2.24
N LEU A 44 4.07 12.66 2.40
CA LEU A 44 3.94 11.22 2.66
C LEU A 44 3.37 10.94 4.04
N LEU A 45 3.74 11.71 5.06
CA LEU A 45 3.11 11.61 6.38
C LEU A 45 1.60 11.89 6.28
N ASP A 46 1.21 12.96 5.59
CA ASP A 46 -0.19 13.33 5.39
C ASP A 46 -0.95 12.32 4.54
N ALA A 47 -0.28 11.60 3.64
CA ALA A 47 -0.88 10.54 2.83
C ALA A 47 -1.05 9.23 3.61
N THR A 48 -0.06 8.87 4.44
CA THR A 48 0.13 7.48 4.92
C THR A 48 -0.06 7.30 6.42
N ASP A 49 -0.07 8.37 7.21
CA ASP A 49 -0.36 8.30 8.64
C ASP A 49 -1.87 8.37 8.87
N ALA A 50 -2.44 7.28 9.42
CA ALA A 50 -3.85 7.20 9.75
C ALA A 50 -4.28 8.25 10.78
N ASN A 51 -3.39 8.67 11.69
CA ASN A 51 -3.72 9.68 12.70
C ASN A 51 -3.84 11.08 12.11
N ARG A 52 -3.20 11.32 10.96
CA ARG A 52 -3.30 12.58 10.21
C ARG A 52 -4.54 12.65 9.32
N GLN A 53 -5.22 11.54 9.08
CA GLN A 53 -6.45 11.56 8.29
C GLN A 53 -7.62 12.19 9.06
N PRO A 54 -8.55 12.87 8.37
CA PRO A 54 -9.84 13.23 8.92
C PRO A 54 -10.57 11.99 9.47
N PRO A 55 -11.39 12.09 10.52
CA PRO A 55 -12.00 10.93 11.18
C PRO A 55 -12.74 9.97 10.24
N GLN A 56 -13.36 10.47 9.18
CA GLN A 56 -14.15 9.69 8.22
C GLN A 56 -13.29 8.78 7.34
N PHE A 57 -12.00 9.10 7.22
CA PHE A 57 -11.03 8.40 6.38
C PHE A 57 -10.12 7.45 7.17
N ARG A 58 -10.29 7.40 8.49
CA ARG A 58 -9.51 6.53 9.37
C ARG A 58 -9.93 5.06 9.23
N PRO A 59 -9.03 4.11 9.54
CA PRO A 59 -9.38 2.69 9.59
C PRO A 59 -10.58 2.42 10.51
N ARG A 60 -11.35 1.38 10.18
CA ARG A 60 -12.60 1.00 10.86
C ARG A 60 -13.74 2.04 10.76
N VAL A 61 -13.51 3.18 10.10
CA VAL A 61 -14.53 4.19 9.78
C VAL A 61 -14.73 4.30 8.28
N ALA A 62 -13.65 4.51 7.51
CA ALA A 62 -13.72 4.62 6.05
C ALA A 62 -14.20 3.30 5.41
N THR A 63 -13.75 2.18 5.97
CA THR A 63 -14.22 0.82 5.68
C THR A 63 -14.22 0.01 6.98
N PRO A 64 -14.80 -1.20 7.01
CA PRO A 64 -14.73 -2.06 8.19
C PRO A 64 -13.31 -2.42 8.65
N GLY A 65 -12.30 -2.33 7.78
CA GLY A 65 -10.91 -2.69 8.09
C GLY A 65 -9.92 -1.56 7.85
N LEU A 66 -9.80 -1.12 6.60
CA LEU A 66 -8.79 -0.18 6.14
C LEU A 66 -9.26 1.28 6.23
N GLY A 67 -8.31 2.19 6.46
CA GLY A 67 -8.48 3.61 6.18
C GLY A 67 -8.06 3.94 4.75
N TYR A 68 -8.17 5.21 4.38
CA TYR A 68 -7.78 5.67 3.05
C TYR A 68 -7.27 7.11 3.11
N GLY A 69 -6.19 7.43 2.41
CA GLY A 69 -5.65 8.79 2.33
C GLY A 69 -4.88 8.97 1.03
N TYR A 70 -5.08 10.08 0.31
CA TYR A 70 -4.26 10.47 -0.86
C TYR A 70 -3.92 9.32 -1.84
N GLN A 71 -4.91 8.49 -2.19
CA GLN A 71 -4.75 7.32 -3.08
C GLN A 71 -4.05 6.09 -2.48
N VAL A 72 -3.88 6.01 -1.15
CA VAL A 72 -3.31 4.85 -0.44
C VAL A 72 -4.30 4.25 0.55
N TRP A 73 -4.23 2.94 0.73
CA TRP A 73 -4.97 2.20 1.76
C TRP A 73 -4.18 2.14 3.06
N LEU A 74 -4.82 2.39 4.19
CA LEU A 74 -4.18 2.49 5.50
C LEU A 74 -4.54 1.28 6.37
N TRP A 75 -3.54 0.53 6.83
CA TRP A 75 -3.76 -0.63 7.69
C TRP A 75 -3.90 -0.20 9.16
N PRO A 76 -4.83 -0.80 9.92
CA PRO A 76 -5.01 -0.51 11.34
C PRO A 76 -3.98 -1.28 12.20
N LEU A 77 -2.69 -1.04 11.99
CA LEU A 77 -1.60 -1.60 12.80
C LEU A 77 -0.96 -0.51 13.67
N HIS A 78 -0.24 -0.91 14.72
CA HIS A 78 0.52 0.02 15.56
C HIS A 78 1.61 0.77 14.77
N SER A 79 2.46 0.06 14.03
CA SER A 79 3.40 0.69 13.09
C SER A 79 2.69 1.15 11.83
N ARG A 80 3.08 2.31 11.31
CA ARG A 80 2.45 2.90 10.14
C ARG A 80 2.61 2.00 8.94
N THR A 81 1.51 1.39 8.52
CA THR A 81 1.49 0.42 7.44
C THR A 81 0.44 0.84 6.41
N PHE A 82 0.84 0.91 5.15
CA PHE A 82 -0.03 1.35 4.07
C PHE A 82 0.21 0.53 2.81
N MET A 83 -0.72 0.64 1.86
CA MET A 83 -0.71 -0.18 0.67
C MET A 83 -1.25 0.57 -0.55
N LEU A 84 -0.57 0.41 -1.68
CA LEU A 84 -1.15 0.65 -3.00
C LEU A 84 -1.84 -0.64 -3.44
N GLN A 85 -3.10 -0.57 -3.88
CA GLN A 85 -3.86 -1.75 -4.29
C GLN A 85 -4.49 -1.53 -5.67
N GLY A 86 -4.33 -2.52 -6.55
CA GLY A 86 -5.02 -2.60 -7.83
C GLY A 86 -5.93 -3.83 -7.90
N VAL A 87 -6.77 -3.85 -8.94
CA VAL A 87 -7.63 -5.00 -9.26
C VAL A 87 -6.80 -6.24 -9.62
N HIS A 88 -7.41 -7.41 -9.60
CA HIS A 88 -6.78 -8.69 -9.97
C HIS A 88 -5.52 -9.04 -9.14
N GLY A 89 -5.43 -8.49 -7.92
CA GLY A 89 -4.41 -8.86 -6.93
C GLY A 89 -3.10 -8.06 -6.97
N GLN A 90 -3.06 -6.91 -7.65
CA GLN A 90 -1.89 -6.01 -7.56
C GLN A 90 -1.80 -5.40 -6.16
N ALA A 91 -0.62 -5.41 -5.54
CA ALA A 91 -0.40 -4.74 -4.28
C ALA A 91 1.06 -4.34 -4.05
N LEU A 92 1.26 -3.21 -3.37
CA LEU A 92 2.53 -2.78 -2.81
C LEU A 92 2.29 -2.39 -1.35
N LEU A 93 2.76 -3.20 -0.41
CA LEU A 93 2.68 -2.96 1.04
C LEU A 93 3.98 -2.31 1.51
N VAL A 94 3.86 -1.29 2.36
CA VAL A 94 5.02 -0.59 2.95
C VAL A 94 4.79 -0.40 4.44
N GLN A 95 5.82 -0.69 5.22
CA GLN A 95 5.92 -0.32 6.63
C GLN A 95 7.27 0.40 6.87
N PRO A 96 7.28 1.74 6.91
CA PRO A 96 8.53 2.52 7.01
C PRO A 96 9.38 2.20 8.23
N GLU A 97 8.78 1.94 9.39
CA GLU A 97 9.49 1.71 10.65
C GLU A 97 10.43 0.50 10.59
N SER A 98 9.99 -0.57 9.91
CA SER A 98 10.80 -1.78 9.70
C SER A 98 11.56 -1.76 8.36
N GLY A 99 11.25 -0.82 7.48
CA GLY A 99 11.76 -0.78 6.10
C GLY A 99 11.20 -1.90 5.22
N ILE A 100 10.16 -2.62 5.66
CA ILE A 100 9.60 -3.73 4.90
C ILE A 100 8.77 -3.20 3.72
N VAL A 101 9.09 -3.75 2.55
CA VAL A 101 8.36 -3.54 1.30
C VAL A 101 8.00 -4.91 0.73
N VAL A 102 6.72 -5.12 0.42
CA VAL A 102 6.24 -6.33 -0.26
C VAL A 102 5.50 -5.91 -1.52
N VAL A 103 5.97 -6.39 -2.67
CA VAL A 103 5.32 -6.15 -3.97
C VAL A 103 4.74 -7.45 -4.48
N GLN A 104 3.47 -7.41 -4.90
CA GLN A 104 2.78 -8.50 -5.55
C GLN A 104 2.14 -8.02 -6.84
N THR A 105 2.43 -8.72 -7.93
CA THR A 105 1.67 -8.64 -9.18
C THR A 105 0.98 -9.98 -9.40
N ALA A 106 -0.30 -9.97 -9.72
CA ALA A 106 -1.10 -11.17 -9.89
C ALA A 106 -2.08 -11.04 -11.08
N VAL A 107 -2.77 -12.12 -11.38
CA VAL A 107 -3.82 -12.18 -12.41
C VAL A 107 -5.01 -12.96 -11.86
N PHE A 108 -5.50 -12.56 -10.68
CA PHE A 108 -6.68 -13.21 -10.09
C PHE A 108 -7.86 -13.11 -11.03
N GLU A 109 -8.65 -14.19 -11.12
CA GLU A 109 -9.79 -14.27 -12.04
C GLU A 109 -10.79 -13.15 -11.75
N ALA A 110 -11.15 -12.99 -10.48
CA ALA A 110 -12.00 -11.90 -10.04
C ALA A 110 -11.24 -10.57 -9.91
N ALA A 111 -11.90 -9.47 -10.26
CA ALA A 111 -11.31 -8.13 -10.16
C ALA A 111 -11.07 -7.70 -8.72
N SER A 112 -11.92 -8.14 -7.78
CA SER A 112 -11.88 -7.71 -6.39
C SER A 112 -12.30 -8.80 -5.40
N GLY A 113 -11.90 -8.61 -4.14
CA GLY A 113 -12.33 -9.45 -3.01
C GLY A 113 -13.83 -9.42 -2.70
N ARG A 114 -14.58 -8.52 -3.35
CA ARG A 114 -16.05 -8.50 -3.28
C ARG A 114 -16.66 -9.62 -4.12
N ASP A 115 -16.03 -9.93 -5.24
CA ASP A 115 -16.50 -10.90 -6.22
C ASP A 115 -15.97 -12.30 -5.89
N ASP A 116 -14.71 -12.39 -5.45
CA ASP A 116 -14.12 -13.59 -4.86
C ASP A 116 -13.21 -13.24 -3.66
N PRO A 117 -13.64 -13.53 -2.42
CA PRO A 117 -12.92 -13.12 -1.23
C PRO A 117 -11.67 -13.97 -0.93
N GLU A 118 -11.56 -15.19 -1.44
CA GLU A 118 -10.50 -16.13 -1.01
C GLU A 118 -9.09 -15.65 -1.38
N PRO A 119 -8.77 -15.30 -2.65
CA PRO A 119 -7.44 -14.81 -3.01
C PRO A 119 -7.06 -13.52 -2.27
N SER A 120 -8.05 -12.68 -1.96
CA SER A 120 -7.83 -11.45 -1.18
C SER A 120 -7.50 -11.75 0.29
N ARG A 121 -8.15 -12.77 0.88
CA ARG A 121 -7.85 -13.24 2.25
C ARG A 121 -6.46 -13.87 2.32
N GLU A 122 -6.09 -14.69 1.35
CA GLU A 122 -4.76 -15.30 1.28
C GLU A 122 -3.66 -14.25 1.17
N ARG A 123 -3.82 -13.26 0.29
CA ARG A 123 -2.87 -12.13 0.18
C ARG A 123 -2.73 -11.38 1.51
N GLY A 124 -3.85 -11.09 2.19
CA GLY A 124 -3.84 -10.47 3.51
C GLY A 124 -3.12 -11.32 4.56
N ALA A 125 -3.34 -12.64 4.56
CA ALA A 125 -2.69 -13.58 5.45
C ALA A 125 -1.19 -13.69 5.18
N PHE A 126 -0.78 -13.71 3.91
CA PHE A 126 0.63 -13.69 3.49
C PHE A 126 1.33 -12.43 3.98
N PHE A 127 0.77 -11.24 3.71
CA PHE A 127 1.35 -9.96 4.15
C PHE A 127 1.47 -9.89 5.68
N SER A 128 0.41 -10.28 6.39
CA SER A 128 0.45 -10.34 7.85
C SER A 128 1.48 -11.36 8.35
N GLY A 129 1.67 -12.47 7.62
CA GLY A 129 2.67 -13.49 7.91
C GLY A 129 4.10 -12.95 7.78
N VAL A 130 4.39 -12.21 6.71
CA VAL A 130 5.69 -11.55 6.48
C VAL A 130 6.00 -10.54 7.58
N LEU A 131 5.05 -9.66 7.91
CA LEU A 131 5.26 -8.67 8.98
C LEU A 131 5.52 -9.36 10.33
N ARG A 132 4.72 -10.37 10.68
CA ARG A 132 4.90 -11.11 11.94
C ARG A 132 6.23 -11.87 12.01
N SER A 133 6.72 -12.42 10.90
CA SER A 133 7.96 -13.20 10.90
C SER A 133 9.21 -12.33 10.97
N LEU A 134 9.16 -11.12 10.41
CA LEU A 134 10.32 -10.22 10.33
C LEU A 134 10.36 -9.16 11.43
N VAL A 135 9.20 -8.69 11.92
CA VAL A 135 9.10 -7.64 12.97
C VAL A 135 8.81 -8.24 14.35
N GLY A 136 8.29 -9.48 14.41
CA GLY A 136 7.86 -10.12 15.64
C GLY A 136 6.41 -9.78 16.03
N LYS A 137 5.94 -10.28 17.18
CA LYS A 137 4.52 -10.17 17.62
C LYS A 137 4.08 -8.75 18.04
N ALA A 138 4.96 -7.74 17.98
CA ALA A 138 4.70 -6.41 18.55
C ALA A 138 3.75 -5.53 17.70
N ASP A 139 3.56 -5.85 16.42
CA ASP A 139 2.72 -5.09 15.48
C ASP A 139 1.29 -5.65 15.37
N GLY A 140 0.59 -5.69 16.51
CA GLY A 140 -0.83 -6.05 16.58
C GLY A 140 -1.79 -4.99 16.00
N TYR A 141 -3.07 -5.37 15.93
CA TYR A 141 -4.24 -4.54 15.59
C TYR A 141 -4.73 -3.67 16.74
#